data_AF-D8PYB2-F1
#
_entry.id   AF-D8PYB2-F1
#
_cell.length_a   1.000
_cell.length_b   1.000
_cell.length_c   1.000
_cell.angle_alpha   90.00
_cell.angle_beta   90.00
_cell.angle_gamma   90.00
#
_symmetry.space_group_name_H-M   'P 1'
#
loop_
_entity.id
_entity.type
_entity.pdbx_description
1 polymer ?
#
loop_
_entity_poly.entity_id
_entity_poly.type
_entity_poly.pdbx_seq_one_letter_code
_entity_poly.pdbx_strand_id
1 'polypeptide(L)'
;MEVDAGGGTVDLSAYAQVRKGADVSYTEITPAQCLFKGAIMVKRNAQAYVEARLRNSKYSERTEDIVDAFDKSTKLTFKNAKTPSYVKFGGISDNDAAYDVKSGKLVIQGSEVAKFFLPTITSISQAVLKQRKQAKSGISSIFLVGGFAASSFLYSQLRDSLAPLGLDVNKAVADGGVLYVVDHHVSARVARFTYGTDGARAYQKKDKEHRKRHQKAYFGTDGVKRVADCFFPIVDVGTQVTETQDFKVPFMQLHDQLGPFQRYTISAPIQVYRGEMHHPLWTDVDSNNFSVLCTVNADVTSAVVRLPPRRAADGHIYYQLNYDVVLLFGLTELKAQLRWLENGVERRTHAEVVYGDA
;
A
#
# COMPACT_ATOMS: atom_id res chain seq x y z
N MET A 1 -4.25 8.90 -22.15
CA MET A 1 -4.40 8.67 -20.70
C MET A 1 -3.77 7.34 -20.39
N GLU A 2 -2.99 7.28 -19.33
CA GLU A 2 -2.44 6.07 -18.76
C GLU A 2 -3.33 5.64 -17.59
N VAL A 3 -3.63 4.34 -17.52
CA VAL A 3 -4.32 3.70 -16.40
C VAL A 3 -3.44 2.56 -15.95
N ASP A 4 -2.66 2.80 -14.90
CA ASP A 4 -1.82 1.79 -14.28
C ASP A 4 -2.64 1.00 -13.26
N ALA A 5 -3.11 -0.17 -13.69
CA ALA A 5 -3.82 -1.10 -12.85
C ALA A 5 -2.83 -2.03 -12.14
N GLY A 6 -2.48 -1.65 -10.90
CA GLY A 6 -1.58 -2.38 -10.02
C GLY A 6 -2.27 -3.41 -9.11
N GLY A 7 -1.48 -3.99 -8.21
CA GLY A 7 -1.95 -4.95 -7.21
C GLY A 7 -2.83 -4.30 -6.15
N GLY A 8 -2.40 -3.16 -5.60
CA GLY A 8 -3.11 -2.41 -4.57
C GLY A 8 -3.90 -1.22 -5.10
N THR A 9 -3.28 -0.45 -5.99
CA THR A 9 -3.83 0.81 -6.51
C THR A 9 -4.13 0.73 -8.00
N VAL A 10 -4.92 1.69 -8.47
CA VAL A 10 -5.04 2.03 -9.88
C VAL A 10 -4.75 3.52 -10.04
N ASP A 11 -3.67 3.85 -10.73
CA ASP A 11 -3.20 5.21 -10.94
C ASP A 11 -3.60 5.67 -12.35
N LEU A 12 -4.14 6.88 -12.46
CA LEU A 12 -4.60 7.46 -13.70
C LEU A 12 -3.91 8.80 -13.94
N SER A 13 -3.27 8.92 -15.09
CA SER A 13 -2.61 10.16 -15.52
C SER A 13 -3.01 10.49 -16.95
N ALA A 14 -3.41 11.74 -17.19
CA ALA A 14 -3.77 12.19 -18.52
C ALA A 14 -2.71 13.14 -19.06
N TYR A 15 -2.23 12.84 -20.27
CA TYR A 15 -1.21 13.64 -20.95
C TYR A 15 -1.72 14.13 -22.29
N ALA A 16 -1.28 15.32 -22.70
CA ALA A 16 -1.37 15.81 -24.06
C ALA A 16 0.02 15.89 -24.67
N GLN A 17 0.12 15.47 -25.92
CA GLN A 17 1.34 15.63 -26.72
C GLN A 17 1.53 17.10 -27.08
N VAL A 18 2.70 17.64 -26.80
CA VAL A 18 3.13 18.98 -27.20
C VAL A 18 4.28 18.83 -28.19
N ARG A 19 4.10 19.35 -29.40
CA ARG A 19 5.13 19.39 -30.45
C ARG A 19 5.76 20.78 -30.51
N LYS A 20 7.09 20.85 -30.44
CA LYS A 20 7.88 22.06 -30.73
C LYS A 20 8.91 21.72 -31.81
N GLY A 21 8.59 21.98 -33.07
CA GLY A 21 9.43 21.55 -34.18
C GLY A 21 9.48 20.02 -34.29
N ALA A 22 10.67 19.44 -34.24
CA ALA A 22 10.88 17.99 -34.24
C ALA A 22 10.71 17.35 -32.84
N ASP A 23 10.74 18.15 -31.78
CA ASP A 23 10.68 17.65 -30.41
C ASP A 23 9.25 17.33 -29.99
N VAL A 24 9.06 16.11 -29.48
CA VAL A 24 7.82 15.64 -28.90
C VAL A 24 7.98 15.56 -27.39
N SER A 25 7.12 16.28 -26.67
CA SER A 25 7.01 16.20 -25.20
C SER A 25 5.58 15.91 -24.80
N TYR A 26 5.38 15.49 -23.55
CA TYR A 26 4.07 15.23 -22.99
C TYR A 26 3.87 16.11 -21.76
N THR A 27 2.67 16.67 -21.62
CA THR A 27 2.31 17.50 -20.47
C THR A 27 1.06 16.94 -19.82
N GLU A 28 1.05 16.87 -18.49
CA GLU A 28 -0.11 16.44 -17.75
C GLU A 28 -1.24 17.46 -17.89
N ILE A 29 -2.44 17.01 -18.25
CA ILE A 29 -3.60 17.87 -18.54
C ILE A 29 -4.69 17.84 -17.47
N THR A 30 -4.58 16.93 -16.51
CA THR A 30 -5.46 16.84 -15.33
C THR A 30 -4.66 16.30 -14.15
N PRO A 31 -4.95 16.72 -12.91
CA PRO A 31 -4.32 16.12 -11.74
C PRO A 31 -4.48 14.60 -11.71
N ALA A 32 -3.37 13.88 -11.52
CA ALA A 32 -3.36 12.44 -11.36
C ALA A 32 -4.36 11.97 -10.29
N GLN A 33 -5.01 10.85 -10.56
CA GLN A 33 -5.92 10.19 -9.63
C GLN A 33 -5.34 8.84 -9.25
N CYS A 34 -5.51 8.45 -8.00
CA CYS A 34 -5.08 7.14 -7.54
C CYS A 34 -6.18 6.54 -6.69
N LEU A 35 -6.65 5.38 -7.15
CA LEU A 35 -7.77 4.62 -6.61
C LEU A 35 -7.22 3.42 -5.82
N PHE A 36 -7.68 3.22 -4.59
CA PHE A 36 -7.37 2.01 -3.81
C PHE A 36 -8.27 0.84 -4.21
N LYS A 37 -8.27 0.52 -5.50
CA LYS A 37 -9.17 -0.45 -6.14
C LYS A 37 -8.41 -1.44 -7.03
N GLY A 38 -7.14 -1.72 -6.74
CA GLY A 38 -6.32 -2.67 -7.52
C GLY A 38 -6.79 -4.13 -7.42
N ALA A 39 -5.98 -5.05 -7.94
CA ALA A 39 -6.30 -6.50 -7.97
C ALA A 39 -6.68 -7.09 -6.60
N ILE A 40 -6.16 -6.53 -5.50
CA ILE A 40 -6.46 -6.98 -4.14
C ILE A 40 -7.94 -6.85 -3.78
N MET A 41 -8.66 -5.89 -4.38
CA MET A 41 -10.09 -5.73 -4.14
C MET A 41 -10.89 -6.93 -4.67
N VAL A 42 -10.43 -7.54 -5.76
CA VAL A 42 -11.01 -8.77 -6.31
C VAL A 42 -10.84 -9.94 -5.34
N LYS A 43 -9.65 -10.05 -4.71
CA LYS A 43 -9.39 -11.04 -3.65
C LYS A 43 -10.32 -10.83 -2.46
N ARG A 44 -10.43 -9.59 -1.95
CA ARG A 44 -11.31 -9.23 -0.82
C ARG A 44 -12.77 -9.58 -1.11
N ASN A 45 -13.26 -9.31 -2.32
CA ASN A 45 -14.62 -9.65 -2.73
C ASN A 45 -14.84 -11.17 -2.83
N ALA A 46 -13.85 -11.91 -3.35
CA ALA A 46 -13.90 -13.36 -3.38
C ALA A 46 -13.89 -13.96 -1.97
N GLN A 47 -13.11 -13.40 -1.04
CA GLN A 47 -13.08 -13.80 0.36
C GLN A 47 -14.46 -13.70 1.01
N ALA A 48 -15.11 -12.53 0.91
CA ALA A 48 -16.45 -12.34 1.44
C ALA A 48 -17.46 -13.35 0.87
N TYR A 49 -17.36 -13.67 -0.42
CA TYR A 49 -18.20 -14.69 -1.06
C TYR A 49 -17.93 -16.09 -0.50
N VAL A 50 -16.66 -16.50 -0.41
CA VAL A 50 -16.28 -17.85 0.06
C VAL A 50 -16.65 -18.05 1.52
N GLU A 51 -16.37 -17.06 2.38
CA GLU A 51 -16.75 -17.09 3.80
C GLU A 51 -18.26 -17.23 3.98
N ALA A 52 -19.04 -16.46 3.20
CA ALA A 52 -20.50 -16.56 3.25
C ALA A 52 -21.00 -17.92 2.73
N ARG A 53 -20.42 -18.42 1.63
CA ARG A 53 -20.84 -19.69 1.02
C ARG A 53 -20.53 -20.87 1.92
N LEU A 54 -19.35 -20.90 2.55
CA LEU A 54 -18.86 -22.06 3.30
C LEU A 54 -19.07 -21.98 4.81
N ARG A 55 -19.69 -20.91 5.34
CA ARG A 55 -19.89 -20.68 6.78
C ARG A 55 -20.39 -21.90 7.56
N ASN A 56 -21.32 -22.66 6.99
CA ASN A 56 -21.96 -23.81 7.62
C ASN A 56 -21.48 -25.16 7.01
N SER A 57 -20.40 -25.13 6.23
CA SER A 57 -19.77 -26.31 5.63
C SER A 57 -18.63 -26.81 6.53
N LYS A 58 -18.30 -28.10 6.39
CA LYS A 58 -17.06 -28.70 6.93
C LYS A 58 -15.78 -28.07 6.35
N TYR A 59 -15.89 -27.25 5.32
CA TYR A 59 -14.78 -26.52 4.69
C TYR A 59 -14.65 -25.06 5.14
N SER A 60 -15.43 -24.61 6.13
CA SER A 60 -15.36 -23.24 6.68
C SER A 60 -13.94 -22.84 7.09
N GLU A 61 -13.21 -23.73 7.75
CA GLU A 61 -11.81 -23.51 8.18
C GLU A 61 -10.81 -23.49 7.01
N ARG A 62 -11.21 -23.92 5.80
CA ARG A 62 -10.37 -23.92 4.60
C ARG A 62 -10.57 -22.66 3.75
N THR A 63 -11.33 -21.68 4.23
CA THR A 63 -11.67 -20.47 3.46
C THR A 63 -10.44 -19.72 3.00
N GLU A 64 -9.45 -19.53 3.88
CA GLU A 64 -8.21 -18.82 3.53
C GLU A 64 -7.45 -19.52 2.39
N ASP A 65 -7.26 -20.84 2.47
CA ASP A 65 -6.64 -21.66 1.41
C ASP A 65 -7.36 -21.51 0.06
N ILE A 66 -8.69 -21.53 0.10
CA ILE A 66 -9.54 -21.44 -1.10
C ILE A 66 -9.39 -20.05 -1.74
N VAL A 67 -9.43 -18.99 -0.93
CA VAL A 67 -9.26 -17.62 -1.40
C VAL A 67 -7.86 -17.41 -1.98
N ASP A 68 -6.84 -17.98 -1.36
CA ASP A 68 -5.47 -17.94 -1.86
C ASP A 68 -5.31 -18.70 -3.18
N ALA A 69 -5.94 -19.87 -3.32
CA ALA A 69 -5.98 -20.61 -4.58
C ALA A 69 -6.73 -19.85 -5.69
N PHE A 70 -7.82 -19.15 -5.34
CA PHE A 70 -8.53 -18.27 -6.25
C PHE A 70 -7.61 -17.14 -6.72
N ASP A 71 -6.92 -16.47 -5.79
CA ASP A 71 -6.08 -15.31 -6.08
C ASP A 71 -4.88 -15.65 -6.98
N LYS A 72 -4.23 -16.79 -6.71
CA LYS A 72 -3.03 -17.26 -7.42
C LYS A 72 -3.32 -17.91 -8.78
N SER A 73 -4.57 -18.26 -9.09
CA SER A 73 -4.90 -19.00 -10.32
C SER A 73 -6.19 -18.52 -10.99
N THR A 74 -7.34 -18.69 -10.33
CA THR A 74 -8.64 -18.42 -10.94
C THR A 74 -8.81 -16.95 -11.33
N LYS A 75 -8.44 -16.02 -10.45
CA LYS A 75 -8.46 -14.57 -10.72
C LYS A 75 -7.65 -14.19 -11.96
N LEU A 76 -6.47 -14.79 -12.12
CA LEU A 76 -5.53 -14.49 -13.20
C LEU A 76 -6.00 -15.05 -14.54
N THR A 77 -6.68 -16.20 -14.51
CA THR A 77 -7.12 -16.94 -15.71
C THR A 77 -8.57 -16.67 -16.10
N PHE A 78 -9.34 -15.94 -15.29
CA PHE A 78 -10.74 -15.62 -15.55
C PHE A 78 -10.89 -14.76 -16.82
N LYS A 79 -11.77 -15.19 -17.73
CA LYS A 79 -11.96 -14.54 -19.05
C LYS A 79 -13.36 -14.00 -19.29
N ASN A 80 -14.39 -14.66 -18.76
CA ASN A 80 -15.78 -14.31 -19.03
C ASN A 80 -16.73 -14.89 -17.97
N ALA A 81 -17.90 -14.28 -17.87
CA ALA A 81 -18.93 -14.65 -16.90
C ALA A 81 -19.78 -15.89 -17.28
N LYS A 82 -19.57 -16.47 -18.47
CA LYS A 82 -20.44 -17.53 -19.02
C LYS A 82 -20.06 -18.92 -18.50
N THR A 83 -18.78 -19.12 -18.17
CA THR A 83 -18.27 -20.42 -17.72
C THR A 83 -17.99 -20.42 -16.22
N PRO A 84 -18.39 -21.47 -15.48
CA PRO A 84 -18.00 -21.63 -14.09
C PRO A 84 -16.47 -21.67 -13.92
N SER A 85 -16.02 -21.13 -12.79
CA SER A 85 -14.64 -21.22 -12.34
C SER A 85 -14.50 -22.31 -11.30
N TYR A 86 -13.34 -22.97 -11.29
CA TYR A 86 -13.05 -24.09 -10.40
C TYR A 86 -11.83 -23.75 -9.56
N VAL A 87 -12.04 -23.55 -8.25
CA VAL A 87 -10.98 -23.20 -7.31
C VAL A 87 -10.54 -24.47 -6.58
N LYS A 88 -9.36 -24.99 -6.91
CA LYS A 88 -8.84 -26.23 -6.32
C LYS A 88 -8.27 -25.98 -4.92
N PHE A 89 -8.71 -26.74 -3.93
CA PHE A 89 -8.22 -26.66 -2.55
C PHE A 89 -8.05 -28.02 -1.84
N GLY A 90 -8.67 -29.08 -2.36
CA GLY A 90 -8.68 -30.41 -1.74
C GLY A 90 -8.38 -31.56 -2.70
N GLY A 91 -8.61 -32.78 -2.22
CA GLY A 91 -8.47 -34.04 -2.96
C GLY A 91 -9.75 -34.51 -3.64
N ILE A 92 -9.68 -35.62 -4.37
CA ILE A 92 -10.83 -36.15 -5.14
C ILE A 92 -11.98 -36.62 -4.23
N SER A 93 -11.65 -37.05 -3.00
CA SER A 93 -12.62 -37.45 -1.98
C SER A 93 -13.39 -36.27 -1.38
N ASP A 94 -12.89 -35.04 -1.52
CA ASP A 94 -13.54 -33.84 -1.00
C ASP A 94 -14.76 -33.46 -1.83
N ASN A 95 -15.94 -33.74 -1.30
CA ASN A 95 -17.21 -33.46 -1.94
C ASN A 95 -18.22 -32.94 -0.91
N ASP A 96 -18.97 -31.93 -1.31
CA ASP A 96 -20.08 -31.34 -0.58
C ASP A 96 -20.97 -30.52 -1.53
N ALA A 97 -21.92 -31.19 -2.16
CA ALA A 97 -22.74 -30.61 -3.23
C ALA A 97 -23.63 -29.46 -2.75
N ALA A 98 -24.05 -29.45 -1.48
CA ALA A 98 -24.85 -28.36 -0.91
C ALA A 98 -24.10 -27.01 -0.90
N TYR A 99 -22.77 -27.07 -0.93
CA TYR A 99 -21.85 -25.94 -0.89
C TYR A 99 -20.98 -25.80 -2.15
N ASP A 100 -21.40 -26.42 -3.26
CA ASP A 100 -20.71 -26.39 -4.57
C ASP A 100 -19.28 -26.94 -4.55
N VAL A 101 -18.97 -27.86 -3.64
CA VAL A 101 -17.68 -28.55 -3.60
C VAL A 101 -17.77 -29.88 -4.34
N LYS A 102 -16.96 -30.03 -5.39
CA LYS A 102 -16.85 -31.26 -6.17
C LYS A 102 -15.39 -31.61 -6.44
N SER A 103 -15.00 -32.81 -6.00
CA SER A 103 -13.66 -33.37 -6.20
C SER A 103 -12.53 -32.40 -5.79
N GLY A 104 -12.66 -31.80 -4.61
CA GLY A 104 -11.67 -30.90 -4.03
C GLY A 104 -11.62 -29.52 -4.67
N LYS A 105 -12.67 -29.14 -5.40
CA LYS A 105 -12.79 -27.84 -6.05
C LYS A 105 -14.07 -27.15 -5.61
N LEU A 106 -13.97 -25.89 -5.22
CA LEU A 106 -15.12 -25.02 -5.08
C LEU A 106 -15.51 -24.53 -6.48
N VAL A 107 -16.74 -24.83 -6.89
CA VAL A 107 -17.31 -24.36 -8.16
C VAL A 107 -17.97 -23.01 -7.91
N ILE A 108 -17.50 -21.97 -8.60
CA ILE A 108 -18.07 -20.62 -8.52
C ILE A 108 -18.63 -20.28 -9.90
N GLN A 109 -19.89 -19.88 -9.97
CA GLN A 109 -20.49 -19.46 -11.25
C GLN A 109 -19.73 -18.26 -11.82
N GLY A 110 -19.53 -18.24 -13.15
CA GLY A 110 -18.79 -17.16 -13.81
C GLY A 110 -19.42 -15.79 -13.57
N SER A 111 -20.76 -15.73 -13.46
CA SER A 111 -21.50 -14.53 -13.09
C SER A 111 -21.17 -14.02 -11.68
N GLU A 112 -20.92 -14.91 -10.71
CA GLU A 112 -20.49 -14.53 -9.37
C GLU A 112 -19.04 -14.03 -9.38
N VAL A 113 -18.14 -14.73 -10.09
CA VAL A 113 -16.74 -14.28 -10.22
C VAL A 113 -16.67 -12.89 -10.87
N ALA A 114 -17.50 -12.61 -11.88
CA ALA A 114 -17.57 -11.29 -12.51
C ALA A 114 -17.93 -10.17 -11.52
N LYS A 115 -18.81 -10.44 -10.54
CA LYS A 115 -19.17 -9.46 -9.49
C LYS A 115 -17.96 -9.06 -8.64
N PHE A 116 -16.96 -9.93 -8.48
CA PHE A 116 -15.76 -9.60 -7.70
C PHE A 116 -14.93 -8.49 -8.35
N PHE A 117 -14.99 -8.36 -9.69
CA PHE A 117 -14.27 -7.34 -10.45
C PHE A 117 -15.08 -6.04 -10.64
N LEU A 118 -16.41 -6.14 -10.59
CA LEU A 118 -17.32 -5.03 -10.96
C LEU A 118 -17.05 -3.73 -10.18
N PRO A 119 -16.79 -3.73 -8.86
CA PRO A 119 -16.47 -2.50 -8.14
C PRO A 119 -15.23 -1.79 -8.67
N THR A 120 -14.17 -2.54 -9.02
CA THR A 120 -12.95 -1.99 -9.59
C THR A 120 -13.20 -1.46 -11.00
N ILE A 121 -13.83 -2.25 -11.88
CA ILE A 121 -14.15 -1.83 -13.25
C ILE A 121 -14.95 -0.52 -13.24
N THR A 122 -16.00 -0.46 -12.40
CA THR A 122 -16.85 0.73 -12.26
C THR A 122 -16.05 1.94 -11.80
N SER A 123 -15.19 1.76 -10.79
CA SER A 123 -14.37 2.84 -10.24
C SER A 123 -13.39 3.40 -11.27
N ILE A 124 -12.73 2.52 -12.04
CA ILE A 124 -11.81 2.91 -13.12
C ILE A 124 -12.57 3.67 -14.21
N SER A 125 -13.68 3.11 -14.71
CA SER A 125 -14.47 3.78 -15.76
C SER A 125 -14.96 5.15 -15.32
N GLN A 126 -15.43 5.29 -14.08
CA GLN A 126 -15.83 6.59 -13.52
C GLN A 126 -14.65 7.58 -13.41
N ALA A 127 -13.49 7.13 -12.96
CA ALA A 127 -12.29 7.97 -12.84
C ALA A 127 -11.79 8.44 -14.22
N VAL A 128 -11.79 7.55 -15.22
CA VAL A 128 -11.49 7.89 -16.63
C VAL A 128 -12.43 8.98 -17.13
N LEU A 129 -13.75 8.82 -16.93
CA LEU A 129 -14.74 9.80 -17.38
C LEU A 129 -14.60 11.13 -16.64
N LYS A 130 -14.27 11.09 -15.36
CA LYS A 130 -13.98 12.28 -14.56
C LYS A 130 -12.77 13.04 -15.09
N GLN A 131 -11.65 12.36 -15.34
CA GLN A 131 -10.46 13.00 -15.94
C GLN A 131 -10.78 13.55 -17.34
N ARG A 132 -11.48 12.79 -18.19
CA ARG A 132 -11.91 13.28 -19.51
C ARG A 132 -12.72 14.58 -19.43
N LYS A 133 -13.62 14.70 -18.45
CA LYS A 133 -14.42 15.92 -18.23
C LYS A 133 -13.59 17.09 -17.71
N GLN A 134 -12.56 16.82 -16.91
CA GLN A 134 -11.70 17.84 -16.30
C GLN A 134 -10.57 18.31 -17.23
N ALA A 135 -10.22 17.50 -18.23
CA ALA A 135 -9.15 17.78 -19.17
C ALA A 135 -9.48 18.99 -20.05
N LYS A 136 -8.51 19.90 -20.19
CA LYS A 136 -8.61 21.03 -21.13
C LYS A 136 -8.50 20.59 -22.60
N SER A 137 -7.90 19.42 -22.83
CA SER A 137 -7.69 18.82 -24.14
C SER A 137 -8.42 17.48 -24.22
N GLY A 138 -8.87 17.09 -25.42
CA GLY A 138 -9.58 15.84 -25.63
C GLY A 138 -8.74 14.61 -25.30
N ILE A 139 -9.32 13.65 -24.59
CA ILE A 139 -8.73 12.33 -24.35
C ILE A 139 -9.39 11.34 -25.31
N SER A 140 -8.61 10.74 -26.20
CA SER A 140 -9.05 9.74 -27.17
C SER A 140 -8.59 8.32 -26.85
N SER A 141 -7.42 8.18 -26.24
CA SER A 141 -6.75 6.88 -26.05
C SER A 141 -6.42 6.63 -24.58
N ILE A 142 -6.67 5.40 -24.16
CA ILE A 142 -6.39 4.87 -22.82
C ILE A 142 -5.38 3.75 -22.97
N PHE A 143 -4.27 3.85 -22.25
CA PHE A 143 -3.24 2.82 -22.18
C PHE A 143 -3.34 2.15 -20.82
N LEU A 144 -3.85 0.92 -20.82
CA LEU A 144 -3.98 0.09 -19.62
C LEU A 144 -2.66 -0.66 -19.39
N VAL A 145 -1.97 -0.30 -18.31
CA VAL A 145 -0.66 -0.84 -17.89
C VAL A 145 -0.74 -1.44 -16.47
N GLY A 146 0.33 -2.07 -16.00
CA GLY A 146 0.40 -2.64 -14.65
C GLY A 146 0.08 -4.14 -14.58
N GLY A 147 0.36 -4.76 -13.42
CA GLY A 147 0.19 -6.20 -13.24
C GLY A 147 -1.26 -6.66 -13.36
N PHE A 148 -2.23 -5.85 -12.92
CA PHE A 148 -3.64 -6.17 -13.02
C PHE A 148 -4.19 -5.97 -14.43
N ALA A 149 -3.57 -5.11 -15.24
CA ALA A 149 -3.88 -4.99 -16.67
C ALA A 149 -3.69 -6.29 -17.43
N ALA A 150 -2.87 -7.22 -16.93
CA ALA A 150 -2.73 -8.55 -17.53
C ALA A 150 -4.07 -9.32 -17.60
N SER A 151 -5.02 -9.03 -16.69
CA SER A 151 -6.35 -9.66 -16.65
C SER A 151 -7.14 -9.40 -17.93
N SER A 152 -7.43 -10.48 -18.66
CA SER A 152 -8.27 -10.44 -19.87
C SER A 152 -9.70 -9.98 -19.58
N PHE A 153 -10.23 -10.30 -18.41
CA PHE A 153 -11.57 -9.87 -18.00
C PHE A 153 -11.61 -8.37 -17.68
N LEU A 154 -10.63 -7.84 -16.94
CA LEU A 154 -10.55 -6.40 -16.67
C LEU A 154 -10.48 -5.60 -17.99
N TYR A 155 -9.58 -5.99 -18.89
CA TYR A 155 -9.40 -5.34 -20.19
C TYR A 155 -10.68 -5.35 -21.02
N SER A 156 -11.34 -6.50 -21.16
CA SER A 156 -12.56 -6.60 -21.97
C SER A 156 -13.68 -5.73 -21.40
N GLN A 157 -13.88 -5.74 -20.09
CA GLN A 157 -14.93 -4.93 -19.45
C GLN A 157 -14.67 -3.42 -19.53
N LEU A 158 -13.41 -2.98 -19.38
CA LEU A 158 -13.06 -1.58 -19.58
C LEU A 158 -13.25 -1.14 -21.03
N ARG A 159 -12.81 -1.96 -22.00
CA ARG A 159 -13.04 -1.69 -23.42
C ARG A 159 -14.53 -1.62 -23.75
N ASP A 160 -15.32 -2.60 -23.31
CA ASP A 160 -16.74 -2.67 -23.61
C ASP A 160 -17.52 -1.51 -22.97
N SER A 161 -17.05 -0.98 -21.83
CA SER A 161 -17.67 0.19 -21.17
C SER A 161 -17.23 1.55 -21.73
N LEU A 162 -16.01 1.66 -22.27
CA LEU A 162 -15.42 2.94 -22.67
C LEU A 162 -15.40 3.16 -24.19
N ALA A 163 -15.30 2.10 -25.00
CA ALA A 163 -15.30 2.19 -26.46
C ALA A 163 -16.58 2.83 -27.04
N PRO A 164 -17.79 2.53 -26.54
CA PRO A 164 -19.02 3.23 -26.99
C PRO A 164 -18.99 4.75 -26.74
N LEU A 165 -18.12 5.23 -25.87
CA LEU A 165 -17.93 6.65 -25.55
C LEU A 165 -16.84 7.30 -26.41
N GLY A 166 -16.30 6.57 -27.40
CA GLY A 166 -15.22 7.04 -28.28
C GLY A 166 -13.83 7.03 -27.63
N LEU A 167 -13.63 6.21 -26.59
CA LEU A 167 -12.33 6.02 -25.94
C LEU A 167 -11.73 4.68 -26.37
N ASP A 168 -10.57 4.74 -27.01
CA ASP A 168 -9.85 3.55 -27.44
C ASP A 168 -8.97 3.00 -26.31
N VAL A 169 -9.34 1.83 -25.79
CA VAL A 169 -8.64 1.15 -24.69
C VAL A 169 -7.62 0.18 -25.27
N ASN A 170 -6.36 0.55 -25.14
CA ASN A 170 -5.21 -0.22 -25.59
C ASN A 170 -4.55 -0.91 -24.40
N LYS A 171 -4.22 -2.19 -24.57
CA LYS A 171 -3.46 -2.96 -23.58
C LYS A 171 -1.97 -2.77 -23.88
N ALA A 172 -1.24 -2.12 -22.99
CA ALA A 172 0.21 -2.06 -23.07
C ALA A 172 0.78 -3.15 -22.14
N VAL A 173 0.90 -4.38 -22.67
CA VAL A 173 1.55 -5.48 -21.95
C VAL A 173 3.05 -5.40 -22.19
N ALA A 174 3.81 -5.19 -21.12
CA ALA A 174 5.22 -5.56 -20.94
C ALA A 174 6.26 -5.13 -22.00
N ASP A 175 5.95 -4.27 -22.97
CA ASP A 175 7.01 -3.48 -23.61
C ASP A 175 7.28 -2.29 -22.70
N GLY A 176 8.23 -2.49 -21.79
CA GLY A 176 8.77 -1.46 -20.92
C GLY A 176 9.27 -0.22 -21.66
N GLY A 177 9.21 -0.14 -22.99
CA GLY A 177 9.54 1.05 -23.79
C GLY A 177 8.54 2.20 -23.66
N VAL A 178 7.22 1.96 -23.53
CA VAL A 178 6.26 3.06 -23.33
C VAL A 178 6.33 3.59 -21.91
N LEU A 179 6.48 2.68 -20.92
CA LEU A 179 6.76 3.05 -19.55
C LEU A 179 8.09 3.79 -19.50
N TYR A 180 9.21 3.21 -19.96
CA TYR A 180 10.53 3.87 -19.99
C TYR A 180 10.51 5.27 -20.59
N VAL A 181 9.85 5.49 -21.73
CA VAL A 181 9.80 6.81 -22.39
C VAL A 181 8.94 7.82 -21.61
N VAL A 182 7.82 7.43 -21.01
CA VAL A 182 6.97 8.35 -20.21
C VAL A 182 7.55 8.54 -18.80
N ASP A 183 8.00 7.46 -18.16
CA ASP A 183 8.54 7.43 -16.79
C ASP A 183 9.90 8.14 -16.67
N HIS A 184 10.77 8.07 -17.69
CA HIS A 184 12.03 8.85 -17.68
C HIS A 184 11.83 10.33 -18.08
N HIS A 185 10.61 10.73 -18.44
CA HIS A 185 10.25 12.13 -18.70
C HIS A 185 9.35 12.73 -17.60
N VAL A 186 8.92 11.94 -16.60
CA VAL A 186 8.28 12.42 -15.37
C VAL A 186 9.30 12.33 -14.24
N SER A 187 10.15 13.36 -14.13
CA SER A 187 11.31 13.38 -13.21
C SER A 187 10.95 13.45 -11.72
N ALA A 188 9.68 13.67 -11.38
CA ALA A 188 9.23 13.85 -10.01
C ALA A 188 7.71 13.83 -9.86
N ARG A 189 7.22 13.35 -8.72
CA ARG A 189 5.79 13.34 -8.32
C ARG A 189 5.57 14.23 -7.12
N VAL A 190 4.31 14.53 -6.81
CA VAL A 190 3.94 15.30 -5.62
C VAL A 190 3.21 14.39 -4.63
N ALA A 191 3.69 14.34 -3.39
CA ALA A 191 3.05 13.57 -2.31
C ALA A 191 1.60 14.05 -2.11
N ARG A 192 0.64 13.12 -2.20
CA ARG A 192 -0.80 13.44 -2.13
C ARG A 192 -1.28 13.78 -0.72
N PHE A 193 -0.58 13.26 0.30
CA PHE A 193 -0.90 13.41 1.71
C PHE A 193 0.41 13.52 2.51
N THR A 194 0.30 13.83 3.79
CA THR A 194 1.44 13.74 4.70
C THR A 194 1.55 12.30 5.21
N TYR A 195 2.71 11.69 5.01
CA TYR A 195 3.04 10.33 5.43
C TYR A 195 4.07 10.36 6.55
N GLY A 196 3.95 9.44 7.49
CA GLY A 196 4.83 9.38 8.64
C GLY A 196 4.60 8.15 9.49
N THR A 197 5.00 8.23 10.74
CA THR A 197 4.80 7.19 11.74
C THR A 197 4.64 7.84 13.11
N ASP A 198 4.12 7.11 14.09
CA ASP A 198 3.98 7.60 15.45
C ASP A 198 5.19 7.25 16.34
N GLY A 199 5.27 7.93 17.46
CA GLY A 199 6.28 7.64 18.47
C GLY A 199 6.22 8.61 19.64
N ALA A 200 7.38 8.83 20.26
CA ALA A 200 7.50 9.70 21.42
C ALA A 200 8.66 10.70 21.27
N ARG A 201 8.43 11.93 21.73
CA ARG A 201 9.44 13.02 21.75
C ARG A 201 9.92 13.28 23.16
N ALA A 202 11.16 13.77 23.30
CA ALA A 202 11.66 14.27 24.57
C ALA A 202 10.76 15.41 25.09
N TYR A 203 10.39 15.36 26.37
CA TYR A 203 9.47 16.30 26.98
C TYR A 203 10.13 17.68 27.16
N GLN A 204 9.55 18.71 26.53
CA GLN A 204 10.02 20.07 26.65
C GLN A 204 9.10 20.89 27.57
N LYS A 205 9.58 21.24 28.77
CA LYS A 205 8.77 21.98 29.78
C LYS A 205 8.24 23.32 29.27
N LYS A 206 8.99 23.99 28.38
CA LYS A 206 8.60 25.29 27.79
C LYS A 206 7.60 25.17 26.65
N ASP A 207 7.44 24.00 26.05
CA ASP A 207 6.49 23.76 24.97
C ASP A 207 5.05 23.63 25.51
N LYS A 208 4.11 24.40 24.91
CA LYS A 208 2.69 24.42 25.30
C LYS A 208 1.98 23.10 24.99
N GLU A 209 2.24 22.48 23.84
CA GLU A 209 1.63 21.22 23.43
C GLU A 209 2.12 20.05 24.30
N HIS A 210 3.40 20.07 24.70
CA HIS A 210 3.92 19.10 25.65
C HIS A 210 3.26 19.24 27.02
N ARG A 211 3.06 20.47 27.52
CA ARG A 211 2.37 20.70 28.80
C ARG A 211 0.92 20.21 28.79
N LYS A 212 0.18 20.43 27.70
CA LYS A 212 -1.19 19.89 27.54
C LYS A 212 -1.22 18.37 27.69
N ARG A 213 -0.17 17.67 27.26
CA ARG A 213 -0.03 16.21 27.34
C ARG A 213 0.85 15.74 28.49
N HIS A 214 1.08 16.57 29.51
CA HIS A 214 1.96 16.22 30.64
C HIS A 214 1.53 14.93 31.34
N GLN A 215 0.22 14.66 31.43
CA GLN A 215 -0.31 13.43 32.05
C GLN A 215 0.03 12.15 31.26
N LYS A 216 0.31 12.28 29.95
CA LYS A 216 0.76 11.18 29.07
C LYS A 216 2.28 11.05 29.01
N ALA A 217 3.02 11.89 29.75
CA ALA A 217 4.47 11.89 29.74
C ALA A 217 5.02 10.79 30.67
N TYR A 218 6.06 10.09 30.22
CA TYR A 218 6.68 8.98 30.93
C TYR A 218 8.21 9.10 30.90
N PHE A 219 8.92 8.40 31.78
CA PHE A 219 10.37 8.31 31.73
C PHE A 219 10.79 7.07 30.95
N GLY A 220 11.68 7.23 29.96
CA GLY A 220 12.32 6.09 29.30
C GLY A 220 13.39 5.45 30.19
N THR A 221 13.90 4.27 29.80
CA THR A 221 14.95 3.57 30.54
C THR A 221 16.29 4.32 30.53
N ASP A 222 16.47 5.28 29.63
CA ASP A 222 17.60 6.21 29.63
C ASP A 222 17.43 7.38 30.62
N GLY A 223 16.34 7.40 31.40
CA GLY A 223 16.00 8.45 32.35
C GLY A 223 15.42 9.72 31.70
N VAL A 224 15.21 9.74 30.37
CA VAL A 224 14.68 10.91 29.67
C VAL A 224 13.16 10.90 29.70
N LYS A 225 12.56 11.99 30.19
CA LYS A 225 11.11 12.21 30.15
C LYS A 225 10.67 12.41 28.70
N ARG A 226 9.68 11.66 28.24
CA ARG A 226 9.10 11.69 26.89
C ARG A 226 7.59 11.88 26.94
N VAL A 227 7.01 12.32 25.82
CA VAL A 227 5.57 12.42 25.60
C VAL A 227 5.19 11.55 24.41
N ALA A 228 4.16 10.72 24.58
CA ALA A 228 3.63 9.83 23.54
C ALA A 228 2.71 10.57 22.54
N ASP A 229 2.02 9.83 21.68
CA ASP A 229 1.05 10.32 20.69
C ASP A 229 1.63 11.36 19.71
N CYS A 230 2.94 11.32 19.50
CA CYS A 230 3.60 12.20 18.56
C CYS A 230 3.49 11.59 17.17
N PHE A 231 3.10 12.40 16.18
CA PHE A 231 3.28 12.07 14.78
C PHE A 231 4.63 12.62 14.29
N PHE A 232 5.32 11.81 13.50
CA PHE A 232 6.58 12.17 12.86
C PHE A 232 6.37 12.16 11.34
N PRO A 233 6.08 13.33 10.74
CA PRO A 233 6.04 13.46 9.28
C PRO A 233 7.39 13.05 8.68
N ILE A 234 7.35 12.18 7.69
CA ILE A 234 8.49 11.76 6.87
C ILE A 234 8.44 12.46 5.52
N VAL A 235 7.25 12.58 4.94
CA VAL A 235 6.98 13.31 3.71
C VAL A 235 5.71 14.13 3.87
N ASP A 236 5.80 15.45 3.73
CA ASP A 236 4.63 16.33 3.76
C ASP A 236 3.86 16.30 2.45
N VAL A 237 2.54 16.51 2.53
CA VAL A 237 1.69 16.76 1.35
C VAL A 237 2.29 17.88 0.49
N GLY A 238 2.26 17.71 -0.83
CA GLY A 238 2.86 18.69 -1.75
C GLY A 238 4.36 18.50 -1.97
N THR A 239 5.04 17.66 -1.18
CA THR A 239 6.48 17.40 -1.38
C THR A 239 6.73 16.73 -2.72
N GLN A 240 7.67 17.29 -3.48
CA GLN A 240 8.14 16.70 -4.71
C GLN A 240 9.07 15.50 -4.40
N VAL A 241 8.73 14.32 -4.88
CA VAL A 241 9.42 13.04 -4.63
C VAL A 241 9.97 12.47 -5.93
N THR A 242 11.17 11.91 -5.88
CA THR A 242 11.81 11.20 -7.00
C THR A 242 12.05 9.73 -6.63
N GLU A 243 12.22 8.87 -7.64
CA GLU A 243 12.37 7.42 -7.43
C GLU A 243 13.62 7.04 -6.61
N THR A 244 14.67 7.85 -6.68
CA THR A 244 15.96 7.57 -6.04
C THR A 244 16.09 8.14 -4.62
N GLN A 245 15.06 8.82 -4.12
CA GLN A 245 15.15 9.55 -2.85
C GLN A 245 14.61 8.73 -1.66
N ASP A 246 15.50 8.43 -0.71
CA ASP A 246 15.14 7.92 0.61
C ASP A 246 14.61 9.08 1.48
N PHE A 247 13.36 9.00 1.90
CA PHE A 247 12.83 9.84 2.96
C PHE A 247 12.84 9.05 4.27
N LYS A 248 13.33 9.63 5.35
CA LYS A 248 13.51 8.88 6.59
C LYS A 248 13.40 9.74 7.83
N VAL A 249 13.00 9.11 8.92
CA VAL A 249 13.05 9.70 10.25
C VAL A 249 13.72 8.72 11.23
N PRO A 250 14.65 9.18 12.08
CA PRO A 250 15.36 8.32 13.02
C PRO A 250 14.54 8.06 14.29
N PHE A 251 14.66 6.86 14.81
CA PHE A 251 14.10 6.40 16.07
C PHE A 251 15.12 5.63 16.90
N MET A 252 14.74 5.39 18.15
CA MET A 252 15.50 4.57 19.09
C MET A 252 14.57 3.62 19.82
N GLN A 253 15.02 2.37 20.00
CA GLN A 253 14.42 1.41 20.91
C GLN A 253 15.35 1.23 22.10
N LEU A 254 14.76 1.22 23.29
CA LEU A 254 15.50 1.12 24.55
C LEU A 254 15.20 -0.21 25.24
N HIS A 255 16.23 -0.81 25.83
CA HIS A 255 16.14 -2.05 26.61
C HIS A 255 16.85 -1.89 27.94
N ASP A 256 16.26 -2.39 29.02
CA ASP A 256 16.79 -2.42 30.37
C ASP A 256 17.70 -3.64 30.62
N GLN A 257 17.39 -4.78 29.99
CA GLN A 257 18.17 -6.00 30.09
C GLN A 257 18.24 -6.75 28.75
N LEU A 258 19.36 -7.46 28.55
CA LEU A 258 19.56 -8.35 27.41
C LEU A 258 19.49 -9.82 27.86
N GLY A 259 18.47 -10.55 27.40
CA GLY A 259 18.28 -11.96 27.69
C GLY A 259 18.86 -12.86 26.60
N PRO A 260 19.54 -13.98 26.93
CA PRO A 260 20.18 -14.86 25.94
C PRO A 260 19.20 -15.59 25.01
N PHE A 261 17.93 -15.68 25.41
CA PHE A 261 16.85 -16.31 24.62
C PHE A 261 15.72 -15.32 24.29
N GLN A 262 15.90 -14.04 24.60
CA GLN A 262 14.88 -13.04 24.35
C GLN A 262 14.93 -12.61 22.88
N ARG A 263 13.76 -12.61 22.25
CA ARG A 263 13.58 -12.11 20.89
C ARG A 263 13.31 -10.60 20.95
N TYR A 264 13.98 -9.84 20.09
CA TYR A 264 13.80 -8.40 19.98
C TYR A 264 13.28 -8.03 18.59
N THR A 265 12.16 -7.32 18.56
CA THR A 265 11.52 -6.88 17.32
C THR A 265 11.24 -5.38 17.35
N ILE A 266 11.26 -4.77 16.17
CA ILE A 266 10.73 -3.44 15.91
C ILE A 266 9.42 -3.62 15.16
N SER A 267 8.41 -2.84 15.52
CA SER A 267 7.16 -2.70 14.80
C SER A 267 6.88 -1.21 14.62
N ALA A 268 6.80 -0.75 13.37
CA ALA A 268 6.59 0.66 13.04
C ALA A 268 5.36 0.79 12.12
N PRO A 269 4.23 1.31 12.62
CA PRO A 269 3.07 1.56 11.78
C PRO A 269 3.33 2.79 10.92
N ILE A 270 3.08 2.64 9.62
CA ILE A 270 3.13 3.74 8.66
C ILE A 270 1.75 4.37 8.63
N GLN A 271 1.68 5.66 8.95
CA GLN A 271 0.44 6.40 9.02
C GLN A 271 0.37 7.46 7.92
N VAL A 272 -0.85 7.76 7.51
CA VAL A 272 -1.16 8.90 6.66
C VAL A 272 -2.08 9.86 7.41
N TYR A 273 -1.87 11.14 7.18
CA TYR A 273 -2.76 12.21 7.60
C TYR A 273 -3.49 12.81 6.40
N ARG A 274 -4.83 12.79 6.43
CA ARG A 274 -5.70 13.29 5.35
C ARG A 274 -6.44 14.59 5.68
N GLY A 275 -6.18 15.18 6.84
CA GLY A 275 -6.84 16.42 7.27
C GLY A 275 -6.17 17.67 6.70
N GLU A 276 -6.66 18.84 7.08
CA GLU A 276 -6.23 20.14 6.52
C GLU A 276 -5.06 20.80 7.28
N MET A 277 -4.54 20.14 8.32
CA MET A 277 -3.40 20.68 9.07
C MET A 277 -2.12 20.60 8.24
N HIS A 278 -1.45 21.74 8.07
CA HIS A 278 -0.19 21.81 7.33
C HIS A 278 0.97 21.07 8.04
N HIS A 279 0.93 20.96 9.37
CA HIS A 279 2.01 20.33 10.14
C HIS A 279 1.45 19.50 11.30
N PRO A 280 0.85 18.33 10.99
CA PRO A 280 0.38 17.42 12.03
C PRO A 280 1.59 16.94 12.85
N LEU A 281 1.56 17.17 14.16
CA LEU A 281 2.62 16.69 15.08
C LEU A 281 2.09 15.76 16.17
N TRP A 282 0.77 15.65 16.27
CA TRP A 282 0.08 14.97 17.36
C TRP A 282 -1.09 14.20 16.78
N THR A 283 -1.13 12.89 17.03
CA THR A 283 -2.18 12.01 16.49
C THR A 283 -3.53 12.22 17.18
N ASP A 284 -3.54 12.85 18.36
CA ASP A 284 -4.76 13.08 19.17
C ASP A 284 -5.47 14.42 18.87
N VAL A 285 -4.93 15.29 18.01
CA VAL A 285 -5.57 16.58 17.67
C VAL A 285 -6.66 16.43 16.63
N ASP A 286 -6.44 15.58 15.63
CA ASP A 286 -7.35 15.34 14.52
C ASP A 286 -7.37 13.85 14.17
N SER A 287 -7.64 13.03 15.18
CA SER A 287 -7.49 11.58 15.16
C SER A 287 -8.26 10.90 14.01
N ASN A 288 -9.41 11.47 13.62
CA ASN A 288 -10.26 10.91 12.57
C ASN A 288 -9.63 10.98 11.17
N ASN A 289 -8.63 11.85 11.00
CA ASN A 289 -7.91 12.02 9.74
C ASN A 289 -6.60 11.24 9.67
N PHE A 290 -6.26 10.47 10.71
CA PHE A 290 -5.16 9.52 10.69
C PHE A 290 -5.65 8.11 10.38
N SER A 291 -4.91 7.39 9.53
CA SER A 291 -5.08 5.95 9.38
C SER A 291 -3.73 5.26 9.23
N VAL A 292 -3.63 4.04 9.75
CA VAL A 292 -2.47 3.15 9.49
C VAL A 292 -2.63 2.56 8.09
N LEU A 293 -1.57 2.63 7.30
CA LEU A 293 -1.48 2.08 5.94
C LEU A 293 -0.88 0.67 5.94
N CYS A 294 0.20 0.48 6.68
CA CYS A 294 0.83 -0.82 6.93
C CYS A 294 1.65 -0.75 8.22
N THR A 295 2.21 -1.88 8.65
CA THR A 295 3.11 -1.96 9.80
C THR A 295 4.34 -2.75 9.43
N VAL A 296 5.49 -2.08 9.37
CA VAL A 296 6.76 -2.71 9.03
C VAL A 296 7.35 -3.36 10.27
N ASN A 297 7.72 -4.63 10.15
CA ASN A 297 8.28 -5.40 11.26
C ASN A 297 9.70 -5.87 10.95
N ALA A 298 10.58 -5.82 11.95
CA ALA A 298 11.95 -6.35 11.87
C ALA A 298 12.28 -7.19 13.09
N ASP A 299 12.88 -8.36 12.86
CA ASP A 299 13.61 -9.08 13.90
C ASP A 299 15.03 -8.50 14.00
N VAL A 300 15.31 -7.84 15.12
CA VAL A 300 16.58 -7.18 15.39
C VAL A 300 17.35 -7.84 16.53
N THR A 301 16.97 -9.07 16.89
CA THR A 301 17.58 -9.84 17.99
C THR A 301 19.10 -9.85 17.88
N SER A 302 19.61 -10.19 16.70
CA SER A 302 21.03 -10.26 16.41
C SER A 302 21.75 -8.91 16.61
N ALA A 303 21.11 -7.79 16.28
CA ALA A 303 21.68 -6.47 16.51
C ALA A 303 21.65 -6.09 18.01
N VAL A 304 20.53 -6.37 18.69
CA VAL A 304 20.30 -5.97 20.08
C VAL A 304 21.21 -6.70 21.06
N VAL A 305 21.40 -8.02 20.91
CA VAL A 305 22.23 -8.82 21.83
C VAL A 305 23.72 -8.44 21.82
N ARG A 306 24.16 -7.65 20.82
CA ARG A 306 25.53 -7.17 20.67
C ARG A 306 25.70 -5.69 21.02
N LEU A 307 24.64 -5.02 21.48
CA LEU A 307 24.72 -3.61 21.84
C LEU A 307 25.63 -3.40 23.06
N PRO A 308 26.48 -2.37 23.05
CA PRO A 308 27.24 -1.99 24.23
C PRO A 308 26.30 -1.44 25.32
N PRO A 309 26.56 -1.72 26.61
CA PRO A 309 25.81 -1.12 27.70
C PRO A 309 26.05 0.39 27.74
N ARG A 310 24.99 1.15 28.00
CA ARG A 310 25.00 2.58 28.25
C ARG A 310 24.59 2.83 29.70
N ARG A 311 24.98 3.98 30.26
CA ARG A 311 24.60 4.38 31.62
C ARG A 311 23.73 5.63 31.58
N ALA A 312 22.60 5.57 32.26
CA ALA A 312 21.73 6.71 32.50
C ALA A 312 22.33 7.61 33.61
N ALA A 313 21.75 8.80 33.79
CA ALA A 313 22.26 9.79 34.75
C ALA A 313 22.19 9.31 36.21
N ASP A 314 21.27 8.40 36.53
CA ASP A 314 21.11 7.75 37.82
C ASP A 314 22.01 6.51 38.00
N GLY A 315 22.81 6.17 37.00
CA GLY A 315 23.71 5.01 36.99
C GLY A 315 23.08 3.72 36.48
N HIS A 316 21.78 3.69 36.15
CA HIS A 316 21.12 2.53 35.56
C HIS A 316 21.74 2.17 34.20
N ILE A 317 22.00 0.88 33.98
CA ILE A 317 22.50 0.36 32.71
C ILE A 317 21.33 0.09 31.76
N TYR A 318 21.41 0.61 30.53
CA TYR A 318 20.45 0.35 29.47
C TYR A 318 21.15 0.11 28.13
N TYR A 319 20.40 -0.36 27.14
CA TYR A 319 20.85 -0.60 25.78
C TYR A 319 19.98 0.17 24.81
N GLN A 320 20.57 0.66 23.73
CA GLN A 320 19.87 1.47 22.74
C GLN A 320 20.17 0.98 21.33
N LEU A 321 19.12 0.58 20.61
CA LEU A 321 19.17 0.35 19.18
C LEU A 321 18.68 1.60 18.47
N ASN A 322 19.45 2.14 17.54
CA ASN A 322 18.99 3.19 16.63
C ASN A 322 18.55 2.55 15.32
N TYR A 323 17.44 3.05 14.79
CA TYR A 323 16.91 2.62 13.49
C TYR A 323 16.23 3.80 12.81
N ASP A 324 15.99 3.69 11.51
CA ASP A 324 15.21 4.64 10.74
C ASP A 324 13.97 3.95 10.20
N VAL A 325 12.87 4.69 10.19
CA VAL A 325 11.71 4.37 9.34
C VAL A 325 11.91 5.09 8.02
N VAL A 326 11.95 4.34 6.93
CA VAL A 326 12.27 4.82 5.59
C VAL A 326 11.04 4.67 4.70
N LEU A 327 10.71 5.73 3.96
CA LEU A 327 9.73 5.74 2.89
C LEU A 327 10.44 5.89 1.54
N LEU A 328 10.03 5.06 0.59
CA LEU A 328 10.53 5.02 -0.79
C LEU A 328 9.34 5.23 -1.73
N PHE A 329 9.43 6.22 -2.60
CA PHE A 329 8.38 6.52 -3.59
C PHE A 329 8.80 5.92 -4.92
N GLY A 330 8.33 4.69 -5.21
CA GLY A 330 8.55 4.06 -6.51
C GLY A 330 7.63 4.62 -7.60
N LEU A 331 7.81 4.09 -8.83
CA LEU A 331 7.00 4.43 -10.01
C LEU A 331 5.49 4.26 -9.79
N THR A 332 5.07 3.32 -8.95
CA THR A 332 3.66 2.93 -8.79
C THR A 332 3.23 2.72 -7.34
N GLU A 333 4.17 2.65 -6.40
CA GLU A 333 3.90 2.22 -5.03
C GLU A 333 4.77 2.97 -4.02
N LEU A 334 4.14 3.48 -2.96
CA LEU A 334 4.82 3.89 -1.73
C LEU A 334 5.25 2.61 -1.00
N LYS A 335 6.54 2.53 -0.67
CA LYS A 335 7.11 1.41 0.09
C LYS A 335 7.71 1.91 1.40
N ALA A 336 7.65 1.09 2.43
CA ALA A 336 8.23 1.37 3.72
C ALA A 336 9.24 0.28 4.13
N GLN A 337 10.30 0.71 4.81
CA GLN A 337 11.35 -0.16 5.32
C GLN A 337 11.82 0.31 6.69
N LEU A 338 12.35 -0.63 7.46
CA LEU A 338 13.19 -0.33 8.61
C LEU A 338 14.64 -0.45 8.21
N ARG A 339 15.47 0.49 8.67
CA ARG A 339 16.91 0.50 8.45
C ARG A 339 17.65 0.60 9.77
N TRP A 340 18.66 -0.24 10.01
CA TRP A 340 19.50 -0.14 11.21
C TRP A 340 20.93 -0.58 10.89
N LEU A 341 21.85 -0.31 11.82
CA LEU A 341 23.22 -0.81 11.75
C LEU A 341 23.36 -2.05 12.61
N GLU A 342 23.94 -3.10 12.04
CA GLU A 342 24.33 -4.31 12.73
C GLU A 342 25.83 -4.51 12.52
N ASN A 343 26.63 -4.37 13.59
CA ASN A 343 28.09 -4.45 13.54
C ASN A 343 28.73 -3.51 12.49
N GLY A 344 28.18 -2.31 12.32
CA GLY A 344 28.65 -1.34 11.33
C GLY A 344 28.17 -1.61 9.89
N VAL A 345 27.43 -2.70 9.65
CA VAL A 345 26.84 -3.01 8.35
C VAL A 345 25.37 -2.58 8.34
N GLU A 346 24.96 -1.88 7.29
CA GLU A 346 23.56 -1.50 7.10
C GLU A 346 22.70 -2.73 6.84
N ARG A 347 21.59 -2.82 7.56
CA ARG A 347 20.53 -3.80 7.37
C ARG A 347 19.23 -3.07 7.05
N ARG A 348 18.43 -3.68 6.18
CA ARG A 348 17.09 -3.22 5.83
C ARG A 348 16.12 -4.39 5.84
N THR A 349 14.86 -4.13 6.19
CA THR A 349 13.77 -5.10 5.93
C THR A 349 13.48 -5.18 4.44
N HIS A 350 12.73 -6.21 4.03
CA HIS A 350 12.04 -6.15 2.75
C HIS A 350 11.14 -4.90 2.70
N ALA A 351 11.01 -4.34 1.49
CA ALA A 351 10.14 -3.20 1.27
C ALA A 351 8.68 -3.65 1.38
N GLU A 352 7.97 -3.17 2.40
CA GLU A 352 6.53 -3.41 2.52
C GLU A 352 5.77 -2.37 1.71
N VAL A 353 4.87 -2.84 0.85
CA VAL A 353 4.00 -1.97 0.06
C VAL A 353 2.98 -1.35 1.01
N VAL A 354 2.86 -0.02 0.94
CA VAL A 354 2.01 0.76 1.82
C VAL A 354 0.62 0.86 1.19
N TYR A 355 -0.36 0.15 1.76
CA TYR A 355 -1.74 0.14 1.24
C TYR A 355 -2.60 1.17 1.98
N GLY A 356 -3.22 2.10 1.25
CA GLY A 356 -4.24 2.96 1.83
C GLY A 356 -5.60 2.31 1.80
N ASP A 357 -6.27 2.24 2.96
CA ASP A 357 -7.71 2.15 2.95
C ASP A 357 -8.29 3.50 2.45
N ALA A 358 -9.37 3.34 1.68
CA ALA A 358 -9.95 4.30 0.73
C ALA A 358 -10.32 5.66 1.31
#